data_AF-A0A5C8K2E3-F1
#
_entry.id   AF-A0A5C8K2E3-F1
#
_cell.length_a   1.000
_cell.length_b   1.000
_cell.length_c   1.000
_cell.angle_alpha   90.00
_cell.angle_beta   90.00
_cell.angle_gamma   90.00
#
_symmetry.space_group_name_H-M   'P 1'
#
loop_
_entity.id
_entity.type
_entity.pdbx_description
1 polymer ?
#
loop_
_entity_poly.entity_id
_entity_poly.type
_entity_poly.pdbx_seq_one_letter_code
_entity_poly.pdbx_strand_id
1 'polypeptide(L)'
;MRKTFVLAVAVVALTGCGMLPPTTGGGGQEKQGGTQAAQTENAPPETTAPPAEQQTAPPQGDKVIASRETKAEGTDGATKVRVEITGLLRQGKTATLNWTITGLEGSFNVHNGMGGGVFDYSVSGVSLIDPVNAKRYRVARNGTDDKAECVCSGTQGEFLEKDESASLYAVFAAPPADVTKVNIEMPQIGVFTDVPIS
;
A
#
# COMPACT_ATOMS: atom_id res chain seq x y z
N MET A 1 46.73 32.61 9.11
CA MET A 1 46.30 32.56 10.52
C MET A 1 45.70 31.18 10.78
N ARG A 2 46.44 30.29 11.45
CA ARG A 2 46.01 28.92 11.77
C ARG A 2 45.28 28.94 13.11
N LYS A 3 44.03 28.46 13.16
CA LYS A 3 43.29 28.23 14.42
C LYS A 3 43.18 26.74 14.67
N THR A 4 43.91 26.29 15.69
CA THR A 4 43.87 24.96 16.31
C THR A 4 42.56 24.78 17.07
N PHE A 5 41.81 23.72 16.78
CA PHE A 5 40.69 23.25 17.62
C PHE A 5 41.14 22.02 18.41
N VAL A 6 41.04 22.13 19.72
CA VAL A 6 41.39 21.09 20.70
C VAL A 6 40.21 20.11 20.80
N LEU A 7 40.48 18.83 20.58
CA LEU A 7 39.56 17.72 20.86
C LEU A 7 39.39 17.56 22.39
N ALA A 8 38.16 17.59 22.87
CA ALA A 8 37.80 17.11 24.21
C ALA A 8 37.21 15.70 24.07
N VAL A 9 37.94 14.70 24.58
CA VAL A 9 37.50 13.32 24.73
C VAL A 9 36.72 13.20 26.04
N ALA A 10 35.46 12.80 25.97
CA ALA A 10 34.67 12.44 27.15
C ALA A 10 34.46 10.92 27.16
N VAL A 11 35.09 10.26 28.14
CA VAL A 11 34.93 8.84 28.47
C VAL A 11 33.69 8.72 29.36
N VAL A 12 32.72 7.88 28.97
CA VAL A 12 31.62 7.45 29.86
C VAL A 12 31.77 5.95 30.09
N ALA A 13 31.88 5.61 31.38
CA ALA A 13 32.14 4.27 31.88
C ALA A 13 30.90 3.37 31.87
N LEU A 14 31.11 2.08 31.58
CA LEU A 14 30.15 0.99 31.69
C LEU A 14 29.90 0.62 33.16
N THR A 15 28.64 0.40 33.55
CA THR A 15 28.26 -0.48 34.67
C THR A 15 26.81 -0.94 34.55
N GLY A 16 26.54 -2.25 34.67
CA GLY A 16 25.22 -2.78 35.00
C GLY A 16 24.91 -4.19 34.49
N CYS A 17 25.30 -5.22 35.26
CA CYS A 17 24.96 -6.63 35.06
C CYS A 17 23.49 -6.96 35.40
N GLY A 18 23.00 -8.09 34.87
CA GLY A 18 21.59 -8.50 34.86
C GLY A 18 21.08 -9.25 36.08
N MET A 19 19.78 -9.60 36.03
CA MET A 19 19.13 -10.64 36.83
C MET A 19 17.77 -11.02 36.21
N LEU A 20 17.64 -12.28 35.76
CA LEU A 20 16.41 -13.07 35.59
C LEU A 20 16.37 -14.11 36.75
N PRO A 21 15.35 -14.96 37.01
CA PRO A 21 13.98 -15.17 36.46
C PRO A 21 12.93 -15.21 37.64
N PRO A 22 11.76 -15.94 37.69
CA PRO A 22 11.38 -17.22 37.06
C PRO A 22 10.11 -17.20 36.18
N THR A 23 10.10 -18.15 35.24
CA THR A 23 8.96 -18.64 34.48
C THR A 23 8.03 -19.47 35.37
N THR A 24 6.76 -19.08 35.47
CA THR A 24 5.69 -19.92 36.04
C THR A 24 5.01 -20.68 34.92
N GLY A 25 5.09 -22.00 35.00
CA GLY A 25 4.45 -22.93 34.08
C GLY A 25 2.95 -23.10 34.33
N GLY A 26 2.28 -23.50 33.26
CA GLY A 26 0.97 -24.15 33.20
C GLY A 26 0.85 -24.69 31.77
N GLY A 27 0.94 -26.00 31.49
CA GLY A 27 0.46 -27.13 32.30
C GLY A 27 -1.01 -27.42 31.99
N GLY A 28 -1.41 -27.44 30.71
CA GLY A 28 -2.74 -27.86 30.27
C GLY A 28 -2.74 -29.32 29.83
N GLN A 29 -3.00 -30.22 30.78
CA GLN A 29 -3.33 -31.62 30.51
C GLN A 29 -4.76 -31.75 29.98
N GLU A 30 -4.85 -32.34 28.80
CA GLU A 30 -5.73 -33.43 28.38
C GLU A 30 -6.98 -33.71 29.23
N LYS A 31 -8.14 -33.65 28.58
CA LYS A 31 -9.31 -34.45 28.97
C LYS A 31 -9.88 -35.18 27.75
N GLN A 32 -9.52 -36.46 27.68
CA GLN A 32 -10.25 -37.49 26.94
C GLN A 32 -11.62 -37.75 27.55
N GLY A 33 -12.56 -38.11 26.68
CA GLY A 33 -13.83 -38.78 27.00
C GLY A 33 -14.85 -38.46 25.91
N GLY A 34 -15.41 -39.40 25.15
CA GLY A 34 -15.28 -40.85 25.14
C GLY A 34 -15.87 -41.41 23.84
N THR A 35 -15.63 -42.70 23.62
CA THR A 35 -15.96 -43.44 22.40
C THR A 35 -17.40 -44.00 22.45
N GLN A 36 -18.10 -43.83 21.32
CA GLN A 36 -19.18 -44.66 20.72
C GLN A 36 -20.46 -45.01 21.48
N ALA A 37 -21.59 -44.66 20.86
CA ALA A 37 -22.58 -45.64 20.44
C ALA A 37 -23.25 -45.20 19.12
N ALA A 38 -23.40 -46.16 18.21
CA ALA A 38 -23.92 -46.00 16.87
C ALA A 38 -25.44 -45.86 16.83
N GLN A 39 -25.96 -45.01 15.94
CA GLN A 39 -27.28 -45.20 15.32
C GLN A 39 -27.19 -44.87 13.83
N THR A 40 -27.50 -45.89 13.05
CA THR A 40 -27.68 -45.89 11.61
C THR A 40 -29.02 -45.23 11.30
N GLU A 41 -29.04 -44.13 10.58
CA GLU A 41 -30.24 -43.66 9.89
C GLU A 41 -29.87 -43.13 8.51
N ASN A 42 -30.43 -43.78 7.48
CA ASN A 42 -30.24 -43.44 6.08
C ASN A 42 -30.84 -42.06 5.78
N ALA A 43 -30.00 -41.10 5.43
CA ALA A 43 -30.40 -39.84 4.80
C ALA A 43 -30.01 -39.84 3.30
N PRO A 44 -30.82 -39.24 2.41
CA PRO A 44 -30.55 -39.18 0.96
C PRO A 44 -29.29 -38.35 0.68
N PRO A 45 -28.62 -38.53 -0.49
CA PRO A 45 -27.46 -37.73 -0.82
C PRO A 45 -27.84 -36.25 -0.97
N GLU A 46 -27.31 -35.40 -0.09
CA GLU A 46 -27.28 -33.95 -0.28
C GLU A 46 -26.42 -33.65 -1.50
N THR A 47 -27.07 -33.20 -2.58
CA THR A 47 -26.44 -32.54 -3.71
C THR A 47 -25.54 -31.42 -3.18
N THR A 48 -24.23 -31.57 -3.35
CA THR A 48 -23.25 -30.52 -3.10
C THR A 48 -23.59 -29.33 -4.01
N ALA A 49 -24.11 -28.25 -3.42
CA ALA A 49 -24.17 -26.96 -4.10
C ALA A 49 -22.72 -26.53 -4.39
N PRO A 50 -22.38 -26.11 -5.63
CA PRO A 50 -21.08 -25.54 -5.93
C PRO A 50 -20.81 -24.34 -5.01
N PRO A 51 -19.55 -24.09 -4.62
CA PRO A 51 -19.20 -22.88 -3.89
C PRO A 51 -19.75 -21.67 -4.65
N ALA A 52 -20.55 -20.85 -3.98
CA ALA A 52 -20.92 -19.55 -4.51
C ALA A 52 -19.61 -18.81 -4.78
N GLU A 53 -19.31 -18.59 -6.06
CA GLU A 53 -18.29 -17.65 -6.49
C GLU A 53 -18.57 -16.35 -5.73
N GLN A 54 -17.61 -15.94 -4.89
CA GLN A 54 -17.59 -14.58 -4.36
C GLN A 54 -17.50 -13.68 -5.58
N GLN A 55 -18.65 -13.19 -6.02
CA GLN A 55 -18.76 -12.17 -7.03
C GLN A 55 -18.12 -10.91 -6.43
N THR A 56 -16.85 -10.71 -6.76
CA THR A 56 -16.15 -9.45 -6.54
C THR A 56 -17.04 -8.38 -7.13
N ALA A 57 -17.48 -7.42 -6.30
CA ALA A 57 -18.25 -6.29 -6.78
C ALA A 57 -17.50 -5.67 -7.98
N PRO A 58 -18.19 -5.36 -9.09
CA PRO A 58 -17.53 -4.74 -10.24
C PRO A 58 -16.85 -3.44 -9.79
N PRO A 59 -15.65 -3.12 -10.32
CA PRO A 59 -14.96 -1.88 -9.99
C PRO A 59 -15.90 -0.71 -10.30
N GLN A 60 -16.34 0.01 -9.27
CA GLN A 60 -17.09 1.24 -9.47
C GLN A 60 -16.09 2.33 -9.91
N GLY A 61 -15.94 2.52 -11.22
CA GLY A 61 -15.09 3.60 -11.74
C GLY A 61 -14.60 3.45 -13.18
N ASP A 62 -15.48 3.13 -14.14
CA ASP A 62 -15.06 2.91 -15.54
C ASP A 62 -14.72 4.19 -16.33
N LYS A 63 -14.75 5.38 -15.71
CA LYS A 63 -14.45 6.64 -16.40
C LYS A 63 -13.05 7.15 -16.04
N VAL A 64 -12.13 7.05 -16.99
CA VAL A 64 -10.83 7.71 -16.92
C VAL A 64 -11.03 9.23 -16.85
N ILE A 65 -10.50 9.86 -15.80
CA ILE A 65 -10.58 11.32 -15.56
C ILE A 65 -9.29 12.04 -15.91
N ALA A 66 -8.17 11.33 -15.98
CA ALA A 66 -6.89 11.81 -16.52
C ALA A 66 -6.08 10.62 -17.05
N SER A 67 -5.33 10.80 -18.11
CA SER A 67 -4.47 9.75 -18.68
C SER A 67 -3.18 10.35 -19.23
N ARG A 68 -2.10 9.58 -19.19
CA ARG A 68 -0.86 9.90 -19.89
C ARG A 68 -0.13 8.63 -20.28
N GLU A 69 0.64 8.72 -21.35
CA GLU A 69 1.74 7.80 -21.62
C GLU A 69 3.05 8.47 -21.25
N THR A 70 3.98 7.71 -20.69
CA THR A 70 5.27 8.28 -20.31
C THR A 70 6.38 7.24 -20.32
N LYS A 71 7.62 7.73 -20.42
CA LYS A 71 8.79 6.91 -20.22
C LYS A 71 9.04 6.80 -18.73
N ALA A 72 9.30 5.59 -18.25
CA ALA A 72 9.66 5.32 -16.87
C ALA A 72 10.94 4.48 -16.80
N GLU A 73 11.50 4.37 -15.62
CA GLU A 73 12.61 3.44 -15.37
C GLU A 73 12.04 2.02 -15.21
N GLY A 74 12.51 1.11 -16.05
CA GLY A 74 12.18 -0.30 -16.03
C GLY A 74 13.34 -1.13 -15.51
N THR A 75 13.13 -2.45 -15.41
CA THR A 75 14.12 -3.38 -14.85
C THR A 75 15.44 -3.39 -15.65
N ASP A 76 15.34 -3.33 -16.98
CA ASP A 76 16.48 -3.41 -17.91
C ASP A 76 16.78 -2.09 -18.63
N GLY A 77 16.26 -0.97 -18.14
CA GLY A 77 16.41 0.35 -18.74
C GLY A 77 15.09 1.09 -18.93
N ALA A 78 15.06 2.09 -19.82
CA ALA A 78 13.85 2.90 -20.03
C ALA A 78 12.72 2.04 -20.65
N THR A 79 11.53 2.09 -20.03
CA THR A 79 10.28 1.45 -20.46
C THR A 79 9.25 2.53 -20.82
N LYS A 80 8.13 2.14 -21.43
CA LYS A 80 6.95 3.00 -21.61
C LYS A 80 5.75 2.40 -20.92
N VAL A 81 4.98 3.26 -20.28
CA VAL A 81 3.74 2.91 -19.59
C VAL A 81 2.64 3.90 -19.92
N ARG A 82 1.39 3.43 -19.87
CA ARG A 82 0.19 4.27 -19.79
C ARG A 82 -0.31 4.27 -18.35
N VAL A 83 -0.69 5.44 -17.85
CA VAL A 83 -1.29 5.58 -16.53
C VAL A 83 -2.62 6.31 -16.68
N GLU A 84 -3.67 5.71 -16.15
CA GLU A 84 -5.04 6.19 -16.24
C GLU A 84 -5.62 6.38 -14.85
N ILE A 85 -5.88 7.62 -14.47
CA ILE A 85 -6.60 7.93 -13.23
C ILE A 85 -8.08 7.65 -13.47
N THR A 86 -8.63 6.69 -12.74
CA THR A 86 -10.02 6.26 -12.86
C THR A 86 -10.94 6.94 -11.85
N GLY A 87 -10.38 7.52 -10.78
CA GLY A 87 -11.16 8.38 -9.88
C GLY A 87 -10.36 8.93 -8.71
N LEU A 88 -10.76 10.10 -8.23
CA LEU A 88 -10.33 10.65 -6.95
C LEU A 88 -11.59 11.07 -6.17
N LEU A 89 -11.98 10.24 -5.22
CA LEU A 89 -13.28 10.32 -4.55
C LEU A 89 -13.13 10.85 -3.13
N ARG A 90 -13.78 11.96 -2.79
CA ARG A 90 -13.86 12.45 -1.41
C ARG A 90 -14.95 11.70 -0.66
N GLN A 91 -14.59 11.10 0.47
CA GLN A 91 -15.48 10.32 1.33
C GLN A 91 -15.33 10.82 2.78
N GLY A 92 -16.06 11.87 3.12
CA GLY A 92 -15.96 12.50 4.43
C GLY A 92 -14.58 13.12 4.67
N LYS A 93 -13.81 12.56 5.61
CA LYS A 93 -12.47 13.06 5.98
C LYS A 93 -11.33 12.45 5.16
N THR A 94 -11.63 11.49 4.29
CA THR A 94 -10.64 10.82 3.44
C THR A 94 -10.92 11.06 1.96
N ALA A 95 -9.90 10.91 1.14
CA ALA A 95 -10.05 10.83 -0.30
C ALA A 95 -9.34 9.58 -0.82
N THR A 96 -9.95 8.86 -1.75
CA THR A 96 -9.40 7.64 -2.34
C THR A 96 -9.08 7.90 -3.80
N LEU A 97 -7.80 7.74 -4.15
CA LEU A 97 -7.33 7.75 -5.53
C LEU A 97 -7.33 6.32 -6.08
N ASN A 98 -7.89 6.13 -7.27
CA ASN A 98 -7.84 4.90 -8.05
C ASN A 98 -7.22 5.17 -9.41
N TRP A 99 -6.38 4.26 -9.88
CA TRP A 99 -5.75 4.34 -11.19
C TRP A 99 -5.34 2.97 -11.71
N THR A 100 -5.07 2.92 -13.00
CA THR A 100 -4.49 1.75 -13.68
C THR A 100 -3.16 2.13 -14.30
N ILE A 101 -2.16 1.26 -14.18
CA ILE A 101 -0.91 1.33 -14.93
C ILE A 101 -0.90 0.19 -15.93
N THR A 102 -0.57 0.46 -17.18
CA THR A 102 -0.43 -0.55 -18.25
C THR A 102 0.97 -0.47 -18.84
N GLY A 103 1.67 -1.60 -18.91
CA GLY A 103 2.95 -1.69 -19.62
C GLY A 103 2.75 -1.56 -21.13
N LEU A 104 3.55 -0.74 -21.80
CA LEU A 104 3.48 -0.55 -23.26
C LEU A 104 4.69 -1.15 -23.99
N GLU A 105 5.87 -1.03 -23.38
CA GLU A 105 7.15 -1.50 -23.92
C GLU A 105 8.10 -1.87 -22.77
N GLY A 106 8.76 -3.04 -22.83
CA GLY A 106 9.66 -3.50 -21.76
C GLY A 106 8.96 -3.79 -20.44
N SER A 107 9.76 -4.10 -19.41
CA SER A 107 9.29 -4.46 -18.07
C SER A 107 9.30 -3.25 -17.14
N PHE A 108 8.14 -2.85 -16.63
CA PHE A 108 8.00 -1.76 -15.67
C PHE A 108 7.99 -2.28 -14.22
N ASN A 109 8.89 -1.75 -13.39
CA ASN A 109 8.98 -2.09 -11.97
C ASN A 109 7.94 -1.30 -11.17
N VAL A 110 6.77 -1.89 -10.93
CA VAL A 110 5.82 -1.41 -9.93
C VAL A 110 6.31 -1.76 -8.51
N HIS A 111 7.01 -2.89 -8.40
CA HIS A 111 7.43 -3.56 -7.17
C HIS A 111 7.81 -2.62 -6.02
N ASN A 112 8.83 -1.79 -6.21
CA ASN A 112 9.24 -0.77 -5.25
C ASN A 112 9.32 0.63 -5.90
N GLY A 113 9.05 0.72 -7.20
CA GLY A 113 9.17 1.95 -7.99
C GLY A 113 8.20 3.06 -7.58
N MET A 114 7.09 2.69 -6.94
CA MET A 114 6.03 3.59 -6.48
C MET A 114 6.09 3.91 -4.98
N GLY A 115 7.03 3.28 -4.26
CA GLY A 115 7.18 3.39 -2.81
C GLY A 115 7.98 4.63 -2.38
N GLY A 116 8.02 4.86 -1.06
CA GLY A 116 8.83 5.92 -0.44
C GLY A 116 10.29 5.54 -0.18
N GLY A 117 10.71 4.31 -0.50
CA GLY A 117 12.07 3.82 -0.28
C GLY A 117 12.32 2.45 -0.93
N VAL A 118 13.57 1.99 -0.91
CA VAL A 118 14.02 0.77 -1.61
C VAL A 118 13.35 -0.53 -1.14
N PHE A 119 12.86 -0.57 0.10
CA PHE A 119 12.15 -1.71 0.68
C PHE A 119 10.65 -1.44 0.90
N ASP A 120 10.13 -0.38 0.28
CA ASP A 120 8.71 -0.06 0.33
C ASP A 120 8.02 -0.64 -0.90
N TYR A 121 7.37 -1.78 -0.70
CA TYR A 121 6.69 -2.54 -1.74
C TYR A 121 5.21 -2.18 -1.81
N SER A 122 4.95 -0.88 -1.92
CA SER A 122 3.62 -0.30 -1.99
C SER A 122 3.63 0.98 -2.83
N VAL A 123 2.46 1.59 -2.99
CA VAL A 123 2.31 2.89 -3.67
C VAL A 123 2.40 4.09 -2.73
N SER A 124 3.04 3.95 -1.55
CA SER A 124 3.04 5.00 -0.51
C SER A 124 3.76 6.29 -0.90
N GLY A 125 4.57 6.26 -1.97
CA GLY A 125 5.26 7.43 -2.52
C GLY A 125 4.34 8.38 -3.29
N VAL A 126 3.14 7.95 -3.67
CA VAL A 126 2.15 8.80 -4.37
C VAL A 126 1.65 9.90 -3.43
N SER A 127 1.44 11.11 -3.96
CA SER A 127 0.92 12.23 -3.16
C SER A 127 -0.04 13.12 -3.92
N LEU A 128 -0.95 13.76 -3.18
CA LEU A 128 -1.80 14.83 -3.71
C LEU A 128 -1.18 16.18 -3.36
N ILE A 129 -1.10 17.08 -4.32
CA ILE A 129 -0.68 18.47 -4.13
C ILE A 129 -1.90 19.35 -4.30
N ASP A 130 -2.28 20.04 -3.24
CA ASP A 130 -3.30 21.08 -3.23
C ASP A 130 -2.64 22.42 -3.59
N PRO A 131 -2.87 22.94 -4.81
CA PRO A 131 -2.27 24.19 -5.25
C PRO A 131 -2.91 25.42 -4.60
N VAL A 132 -4.12 25.30 -4.04
CA VAL A 132 -4.85 26.41 -3.42
C VAL A 132 -4.29 26.69 -2.03
N ASN A 133 -4.08 25.64 -1.24
CA ASN A 133 -3.59 25.76 0.14
C ASN A 133 -2.09 25.47 0.30
N ALA A 134 -1.36 25.28 -0.80
CA ALA A 134 0.07 24.92 -0.82
C ALA A 134 0.40 23.71 0.08
N LYS A 135 -0.42 22.67 0.02
CA LYS A 135 -0.33 21.49 0.90
C LYS A 135 -0.10 20.21 0.14
N ARG A 136 0.85 19.40 0.61
CA ARG A 136 1.10 18.04 0.12
C ARG A 136 0.48 17.01 1.07
N TYR A 137 -0.41 16.19 0.54
CA TYR A 137 -1.05 15.08 1.25
C TYR A 137 -0.33 13.79 0.90
N ARG A 138 0.22 13.14 1.93
CA ARG A 138 0.81 11.81 1.82
C ARG A 138 -0.26 10.75 2.01
N VAL A 139 0.00 9.54 1.50
CA VAL A 139 -0.85 8.37 1.73
C VAL A 139 -1.06 8.17 3.23
N ALA A 140 -2.30 7.89 3.62
CA ALA A 140 -2.70 7.60 4.98
C ALA A 140 -2.01 6.33 5.50
N ARG A 141 -1.85 6.25 6.82
CA ARG A 141 -1.32 5.07 7.50
C ARG A 141 -2.32 4.52 8.51
N ASN A 142 -2.31 3.21 8.71
CA ASN A 142 -3.24 2.51 9.62
C ASN A 142 -2.85 2.62 11.12
N GLY A 143 -1.88 3.47 11.45
CA GLY A 143 -1.36 3.65 12.81
C GLY A 143 -0.49 4.91 12.92
N THR A 144 0.12 5.10 14.08
CA THR A 144 0.99 6.27 14.37
C THR A 144 2.41 5.89 14.78
N ASP A 145 2.66 4.60 15.00
CA ASP A 145 3.99 4.08 15.29
C ASP A 145 4.78 3.82 14.01
N ASP A 146 5.99 3.28 14.18
CA ASP A 146 6.91 2.91 13.11
C ASP A 146 6.45 1.69 12.29
N LYS A 147 5.44 0.94 12.78
CA LYS A 147 4.87 -0.24 12.12
C LYS A 147 3.65 0.11 11.28
N ALA A 148 3.19 1.35 11.32
CA ALA A 148 2.02 1.80 10.59
C ALA A 148 2.21 1.64 9.07
N GLU A 149 1.38 0.80 8.48
CA GLU A 149 1.40 0.46 7.05
C GLU A 149 0.63 1.50 6.25
N CYS A 150 0.92 1.60 4.95
CA CYS A 150 0.12 2.45 4.07
C CYS A 150 -1.30 1.90 3.96
N VAL A 151 -2.27 2.80 3.84
CA VAL A 151 -3.63 2.44 3.40
C VAL A 151 -3.67 2.57 1.88
N CYS A 152 -3.02 1.64 1.20
CA CYS A 152 -2.81 1.66 -0.24
C CYS A 152 -2.51 0.26 -0.80
N SER A 153 -2.46 0.12 -2.12
CA SER A 153 -2.05 -1.13 -2.77
C SER A 153 -0.62 -1.52 -2.39
N GLY A 154 -0.43 -2.79 -2.02
CA GLY A 154 0.87 -3.44 -1.98
C GLY A 154 1.25 -3.96 -3.37
N THR A 155 2.54 -3.94 -3.68
CA THR A 155 3.09 -4.19 -5.02
C THR A 155 4.23 -5.22 -4.98
N GLN A 156 4.35 -6.01 -3.90
CA GLN A 156 5.41 -7.03 -3.77
C GLN A 156 5.45 -7.98 -4.98
N GLY A 157 6.58 -8.03 -5.68
CA GLY A 157 6.78 -8.89 -6.84
C GLY A 157 6.09 -8.44 -8.13
N GLU A 158 5.55 -7.21 -8.17
CA GLU A 158 4.79 -6.72 -9.31
C GLU A 158 5.68 -6.05 -10.35
N PHE A 159 5.75 -6.66 -11.53
CA PHE A 159 6.41 -6.15 -12.72
C PHE A 159 5.43 -6.25 -13.87
N LEU A 160 5.23 -5.17 -14.61
CA LEU A 160 4.31 -5.15 -15.73
C LEU A 160 5.08 -5.29 -17.03
N GLU A 161 4.87 -6.41 -17.71
CA GLU A 161 5.28 -6.57 -19.08
C GLU A 161 4.34 -5.82 -20.03
N LYS A 162 4.65 -5.89 -21.32
CA LYS A 162 3.82 -5.30 -22.36
C LYS A 162 2.37 -5.81 -22.28
N ASP A 163 1.45 -4.87 -22.30
CA ASP A 163 -0.01 -5.04 -22.27
C ASP A 163 -0.56 -5.62 -20.95
N GLU A 164 0.30 -5.90 -19.96
CA GLU A 164 -0.12 -6.20 -18.59
C GLU A 164 -0.52 -4.92 -17.86
N SER A 165 -1.45 -5.06 -16.90
CA SER A 165 -1.98 -3.92 -16.15
C SER A 165 -2.14 -4.20 -14.67
N ALA A 166 -1.90 -3.16 -13.87
CA ALA A 166 -2.13 -3.12 -12.43
C ALA A 166 -3.20 -2.08 -12.09
N SER A 167 -4.25 -2.49 -11.38
CA SER A 167 -5.24 -1.59 -10.80
C SER A 167 -4.86 -1.29 -9.35
N LEU A 168 -4.63 -0.01 -9.05
CA LEU A 168 -4.01 0.43 -7.81
C LEU A 168 -4.88 1.49 -7.12
N TYR A 169 -4.74 1.57 -5.78
CA TYR A 169 -5.41 2.59 -4.99
C TYR A 169 -4.51 3.16 -3.89
N ALA A 170 -4.82 4.37 -3.45
CA ALA A 170 -4.20 5.01 -2.29
C ALA A 170 -5.21 5.93 -1.58
N VAL A 171 -5.22 5.87 -0.25
CA VAL A 171 -6.10 6.70 0.59
C VAL A 171 -5.32 7.87 1.18
N PHE A 172 -5.94 9.04 1.23
CA PHE A 172 -5.38 10.29 1.74
C PHE A 172 -6.33 10.92 2.74
N ALA A 173 -5.83 11.85 3.56
CA ALA A 173 -6.71 12.84 4.17
C ALA A 173 -7.34 13.70 3.06
N ALA A 174 -8.64 13.96 3.14
CA ALA A 174 -9.35 14.74 2.13
C ALA A 174 -8.84 16.19 2.10
N PRO A 175 -8.54 16.74 0.91
CA PRO A 175 -8.46 18.19 0.76
C PRO A 175 -9.78 18.86 1.20
N PRO A 176 -9.73 20.08 1.77
CA PRO A 176 -10.90 20.88 2.13
C PRO A 176 -11.96 20.95 1.02
N ALA A 177 -13.22 21.18 1.39
CA ALA A 177 -14.36 21.08 0.45
C ALA A 177 -14.30 22.09 -0.72
N ASP A 178 -13.66 23.24 -0.51
CA ASP A 178 -13.41 24.28 -1.51
C ASP A 178 -12.30 23.89 -2.52
N VAL A 179 -11.48 22.89 -2.21
CA VAL A 179 -10.48 22.33 -3.12
C VAL A 179 -11.17 21.31 -4.02
N THR A 180 -11.45 21.69 -5.26
CA THR A 180 -12.16 20.83 -6.24
C THR A 180 -11.22 20.12 -7.21
N LYS A 181 -9.95 20.52 -7.25
CA LYS A 181 -8.91 19.94 -8.10
C LYS A 181 -7.58 19.90 -7.35
N VAL A 182 -6.78 18.88 -7.64
CA VAL A 182 -5.42 18.72 -7.10
C VAL A 182 -4.49 18.24 -8.20
N ASN A 183 -3.18 18.38 -7.98
CA ASN A 183 -2.21 17.67 -8.77
C ASN A 183 -1.88 16.34 -8.09
N ILE A 184 -1.58 15.30 -8.86
CA ILE A 184 -1.18 13.99 -8.35
C ILE A 184 0.27 13.77 -8.75
N GLU A 185 1.15 13.65 -7.77
CA GLU A 185 2.55 13.31 -7.98
C GLU A 185 2.74 11.80 -7.79
N MET A 186 3.26 11.15 -8.82
CA MET A 186 3.52 9.71 -8.86
C MET A 186 5.01 9.47 -9.13
N PRO A 187 5.74 8.77 -8.25
CA PRO A 187 7.10 8.32 -8.53
C PRO A 187 7.22 7.63 -9.90
N GLN A 188 8.35 7.87 -10.59
CA GLN A 188 8.67 7.39 -11.95
C GLN A 188 7.74 7.87 -13.10
N ILE A 189 6.49 8.21 -12.79
CA ILE A 189 5.49 8.66 -13.77
C ILE A 189 5.52 10.17 -13.91
N GLY A 190 5.70 10.91 -12.83
CA GLY A 190 5.63 12.38 -12.77
C GLY A 190 4.27 12.88 -12.28
N VAL A 191 3.88 14.08 -12.71
CA VAL A 191 2.70 14.78 -12.16
C VAL A 191 1.54 14.81 -13.14
N PHE A 192 0.33 14.53 -12.65
CA PHE A 192 -0.94 14.88 -13.31
C PHE A 192 -1.45 16.18 -12.70
N THR A 193 -1.85 17.14 -13.53
CA THR A 193 -2.35 18.44 -13.04
C THR A 193 -3.86 18.53 -13.13
N ASP A 194 -4.46 19.36 -12.28
CA ASP A 194 -5.88 19.73 -12.33
C ASP A 194 -6.86 18.54 -12.28
N VAL A 195 -6.50 17.47 -11.59
CA VAL A 195 -7.33 16.26 -11.45
C VAL A 195 -8.52 16.57 -10.55
N PRO A 196 -9.76 16.37 -11.03
CA PRO A 196 -10.95 16.69 -10.25
C PRO A 196 -11.12 15.72 -9.07
N ILE A 197 -11.56 16.27 -7.94
CA ILE A 197 -12.05 15.49 -6.80
C ILE A 197 -13.57 15.41 -6.92
N SER A 198 -14.11 14.20 -6.96
CA SER A 198 -15.57 13.97 -6.95
C SER A 198 -16.10 13.74 -5.54
#